data_AF-A0A968LYR0-F1
#
_entry.id   AF-A0A968LYR0-F1
#
_cell.length_a   1.000
_cell.length_b   1.000
_cell.length_c   1.000
_cell.angle_alpha   90.00
_cell.angle_beta   90.00
_cell.angle_gamma   90.00
#
_symmetry.space_group_name_H-M   'P 1'
#
loop_
_entity.id
_entity.type
_entity.pdbx_description
1 polymer ?
#
loop_
_entity_poly.entity_id
_entity_poly.type
_entity_poly.pdbx_seq_one_letter_code
_entity_poly.pdbx_strand_id
1 'polypeptide(L)'
;MDHPDDRPADGKVLLEQVKAQLQSDALKVQPVGCLWDCDRACVVAFSATDKPTYVFSEIASDYAEALLEFAECYAQSKTGNIPHQQFPEPLREVAIAV
;
A
#
# COMPACT_ATOMS: atom_id res chain seq x y z
N MET A 1 0.76 21.12 5.33
CA MET A 1 0.38 20.00 6.23
C MET A 1 1.18 20.16 7.51
N ASP A 2 0.60 20.79 8.52
CA ASP A 2 1.19 20.91 9.86
C ASP A 2 0.96 19.58 10.60
N HIS A 3 1.94 18.69 10.57
CA HIS A 3 1.95 17.53 11.43
C HIS A 3 2.54 17.95 12.78
N PRO A 4 1.76 17.98 13.87
CA PRO A 4 2.30 18.33 15.18
C PRO A 4 3.36 17.31 15.59
N ASP A 5 4.52 17.82 16.03
CA ASP A 5 5.79 17.08 16.24
C ASP A 5 5.69 15.85 17.17
N ASP A 6 4.65 15.78 18.00
CA ASP A 6 4.51 14.76 19.05
C ASP A 6 3.75 13.49 18.64
N ARG A 7 3.14 13.43 17.46
CA ARG A 7 2.48 12.21 16.96
C ARG A 7 3.27 11.59 15.81
N PRO A 8 3.30 10.26 15.66
CA PRO A 8 3.85 9.65 14.46
C PRO A 8 2.93 9.93 13.27
N ALA A 9 3.50 10.21 12.10
CA ALA A 9 2.74 10.31 10.85
C ALA A 9 2.02 8.99 10.55
N ASP A 10 0.79 9.06 10.06
CA ASP A 10 -0.04 7.88 9.78
C ASP A 10 0.68 6.86 8.87
N GLY A 11 1.45 7.35 7.88
CA GLY A 11 2.26 6.49 7.01
C GLY A 11 3.38 5.74 7.74
N LYS A 12 3.92 6.32 8.82
CA LYS A 12 4.89 5.64 9.69
C LYS A 12 4.20 4.56 10.53
N VAL A 13 3.02 4.84 11.06
CA VAL A 13 2.21 3.85 11.81
C VAL A 13 1.87 2.67 10.91
N LEU A 14 1.34 2.93 9.71
CA LEU A 14 1.02 1.92 8.72
C LEU A 14 2.25 1.08 8.33
N LEU A 15 3.39 1.72 8.07
CA LEU A 15 4.62 1.01 7.71
C LEU A 15 5.05 0.01 8.77
N GLU A 16 4.99 0.38 10.05
CA GLU A 16 5.36 -0.51 11.15
C GLU A 16 4.35 -1.65 11.31
N GLN A 17 3.05 -1.39 11.13
CA GLN A 17 2.02 -2.44 11.12
C GLN A 17 2.21 -3.44 9.98
N VAL A 18 2.50 -2.97 8.77
CA VAL A 18 2.78 -3.83 7.61
C VAL A 18 4.02 -4.69 7.86
N LYS A 19 5.12 -4.09 8.34
CA LYS A 19 6.36 -4.85 8.65
C LYS A 19 6.16 -5.90 9.73
N ALA A 20 5.38 -5.58 10.77
CA ALA A 20 5.11 -6.52 11.87
C ALA A 20 4.29 -7.73 11.43
N GLN A 21 3.45 -7.57 10.39
CA GLN A 21 2.57 -8.61 9.85
C GLN A 21 3.16 -9.32 8.62
N LEU A 22 4.22 -8.78 8.03
CA LEU A 22 4.83 -9.35 6.84
C LEU A 22 5.50 -10.70 7.16
N GLN A 23 5.00 -11.76 6.53
CA GLN A 23 5.54 -13.13 6.67
C GLN A 23 6.29 -13.61 5.42
N SER A 24 6.11 -12.95 4.27
CA SER A 24 6.63 -13.40 2.99
C SER A 24 7.98 -12.76 2.65
N ASP A 25 9.02 -13.58 2.47
CA ASP A 25 10.34 -13.13 1.99
C ASP A 25 10.31 -12.65 0.53
N ALA A 26 9.26 -12.96 -0.22
CA ALA A 26 9.11 -12.54 -1.62
C ALA A 26 8.69 -11.07 -1.75
N LEU A 27 8.20 -10.46 -0.67
CA LEU A 27 7.74 -9.08 -0.64
C LEU A 27 8.76 -8.20 0.07
N LYS A 28 9.12 -7.08 -0.56
CA LYS A 28 9.98 -6.06 0.03
C LYS A 28 9.17 -4.81 0.34
N VAL A 29 9.07 -4.47 1.62
CA VAL A 29 8.41 -3.26 2.11
C VAL A 29 9.47 -2.23 2.49
N GLN A 30 9.32 -0.99 2.00
CA GLN A 30 10.25 0.10 2.29
C GLN A 30 9.52 1.44 2.33
N PRO A 31 9.99 2.40 3.15
CA PRO A 31 9.52 3.77 3.06
C PRO A 31 9.99 4.38 1.73
N VAL A 32 9.15 5.23 1.14
CA VAL A 32 9.47 6.03 -0.04
C VAL A 32 9.22 7.50 0.25
N GLY A 33 10.08 8.38 -0.25
CA GLY A 33 10.02 9.80 0.09
C GLY A 33 8.86 10.55 -0.55
N CYS A 34 8.57 10.27 -1.82
CA CYS A 34 7.50 10.95 -2.56
C CYS A 34 6.86 9.99 -3.56
N LEU A 35 5.53 9.89 -3.52
CA LEU A 35 4.70 9.20 -4.51
C LEU A 35 3.84 10.19 -5.32
N TRP A 36 4.19 11.48 -5.27
CA TRP A 36 3.51 12.57 -5.99
C TRP A 36 2.02 12.76 -5.64
N ASP A 37 1.58 12.25 -4.49
CA ASP A 37 0.20 12.35 -4.03
C ASP A 37 0.11 12.89 -2.59
N CYS A 38 0.81 14.00 -2.37
CA CYS A 38 1.00 14.62 -1.04
C CYS A 38 -0.31 15.02 -0.35
N ASP A 39 -1.36 15.31 -1.12
CA ASP A 39 -2.67 15.76 -0.59
C ASP A 39 -3.60 14.59 -0.20
N ARG A 40 -3.20 13.35 -0.48
CA ARG A 40 -4.00 12.13 -0.28
C ARG A 40 -3.29 11.09 0.59
N ALA A 41 -2.68 11.53 1.67
CA ALA A 41 -2.03 10.63 2.62
C ALA A 41 -3.08 9.73 3.34
N CYS A 42 -2.79 8.45 3.63
CA CYS A 42 -1.55 7.73 3.33
C CYS A 42 -1.53 7.15 1.90
N VAL A 43 -0.34 7.02 1.33
CA VAL A 43 -0.14 6.51 -0.04
C VAL A 43 0.73 5.26 -0.01
N VAL A 44 0.32 4.22 -0.75
CA VAL A 44 1.05 2.95 -0.88
C VAL A 44 1.18 2.58 -2.34
N ALA A 45 2.39 2.16 -2.75
CA ALA A 45 2.65 1.73 -4.12
C ALA A 45 3.07 0.25 -4.17
N PHE A 46 2.49 -0.49 -5.11
CA PHE A 46 2.89 -1.86 -5.45
C PHE A 46 3.55 -1.83 -6.81
N SER A 47 4.82 -2.25 -6.89
CA SER A 47 5.61 -2.22 -8.12
C SER A 47 6.41 -3.51 -8.27
N ALA A 48 6.61 -3.93 -9.51
CA ALA A 48 7.46 -5.06 -9.88
C ALA A 48 7.85 -4.94 -11.36
N THR A 49 8.94 -5.60 -11.75
CA THR A 49 9.37 -5.65 -13.16
C THR A 49 8.27 -6.26 -14.03
N ASP A 50 8.04 -5.68 -15.21
CA ASP A 50 7.06 -6.12 -16.21
C ASP A 50 5.59 -6.14 -15.74
N LYS A 51 5.27 -5.43 -14.66
CA LYS A 51 3.92 -5.31 -14.10
C LYS A 51 3.53 -3.82 -13.90
N PRO A 52 2.24 -3.48 -13.98
CA PRO A 52 1.78 -2.12 -13.71
C PRO A 52 2.02 -1.72 -12.26
N THR A 53 2.27 -0.43 -12.01
CA THR A 53 2.46 0.08 -10.65
C THR A 53 1.14 0.58 -10.11
N TYR A 54 0.60 -0.08 -9.09
CA TYR A 54 -0.60 0.41 -8.41
C TYR A 54 -0.20 1.43 -7.36
N VAL A 55 -0.85 2.58 -7.36
CA VAL A 55 -0.75 3.59 -6.31
C VAL A 55 -2.13 3.73 -5.68
N PHE A 56 -2.21 3.38 -4.40
CA PHE A 56 -3.39 3.56 -3.57
C PHE A 56 -3.20 4.77 -2.67
N SER A 57 -4.23 5.59 -2.55
CA SER A 57 -4.20 6.85 -1.79
C SER A 57 -5.33 6.90 -0.78
N GLU A 58 -5.21 7.74 0.25
CA GLU A 58 -6.19 7.83 1.35
C GLU A 58 -6.30 6.52 2.15
N ILE A 59 -5.18 5.79 2.28
CA ILE A 59 -5.10 4.54 3.03
C ILE A 59 -5.20 4.82 4.54
N ALA A 60 -6.10 4.09 5.22
CA ALA A 60 -6.18 4.09 6.67
C ALA A 60 -5.03 3.27 7.29
N SER A 61 -4.56 3.67 8.47
CA SER A 61 -3.42 3.03 9.13
C SER A 61 -3.67 1.55 9.46
N ASP A 62 -4.91 1.16 9.76
CA ASP A 62 -5.30 -0.22 10.09
C ASP A 62 -5.46 -1.15 8.87
N TYR A 63 -5.24 -0.67 7.65
CA TYR A 63 -5.38 -1.49 6.42
C TYR A 63 -4.18 -2.39 6.12
N ALA A 64 -3.25 -2.57 7.06
CA ALA A 64 -2.03 -3.35 6.87
C ALA A 64 -2.30 -4.79 6.38
N GLU A 65 -3.29 -5.48 6.94
CA GLU A 65 -3.66 -6.84 6.54
C GLU A 65 -4.15 -6.89 5.08
N ALA A 66 -5.04 -5.98 4.71
CA ALA A 66 -5.56 -5.89 3.35
C ALA A 66 -4.46 -5.53 2.33
N LEU A 67 -3.53 -4.63 2.66
CA LEU A 67 -2.40 -4.32 1.79
C LEU A 67 -1.51 -5.55 1.55
N LEU A 68 -1.29 -6.38 2.58
CA LEU A 68 -0.51 -7.61 2.45
C LEU A 68 -1.24 -8.64 1.59
N GLU A 69 -2.55 -8.83 1.78
CA GLU A 69 -3.36 -9.71 0.91
C GLU A 69 -3.26 -9.27 -0.57
N PHE A 70 -3.41 -7.96 -0.84
CA PHE A 70 -3.24 -7.44 -2.19
C PHE A 70 -1.82 -7.66 -2.72
N ALA A 71 -0.79 -7.45 -1.89
CA ALA A 71 0.61 -7.67 -2.25
C ALA A 71 0.85 -9.11 -2.71
N GLU A 72 0.27 -10.08 -2.01
CA GLU A 72 0.37 -11.49 -2.35
C GLU A 72 -0.33 -11.82 -3.66
N CYS A 73 -1.54 -11.31 -3.88
CA CYS A 73 -2.23 -11.45 -5.17
C CYS A 73 -1.40 -10.85 -6.32
N TYR A 74 -0.85 -9.65 -6.12
CA TYR A 74 -0.01 -8.98 -7.09
C TYR A 74 1.30 -9.73 -7.38
N ALA A 75 1.94 -10.29 -6.35
CA ALA A 75 3.13 -11.11 -6.48
C ALA A 75 2.86 -12.39 -7.29
N GLN A 76 1.76 -13.10 -6.99
CA GLN A 76 1.36 -14.34 -7.65
C GLN A 76 0.87 -14.14 -9.10
N SER A 77 0.30 -12.97 -9.42
CA SER A 77 -0.14 -12.64 -10.77
C SER A 77 1.05 -12.50 -11.72
N LYS A 78 1.03 -13.19 -12.87
CA LYS A 78 2.09 -13.09 -13.88
C LYS A 78 2.15 -11.72 -14.54
N THR A 79 0.99 -11.10 -14.78
CA THR A 79 0.88 -9.80 -15.46
C THR A 79 0.76 -8.64 -14.49
N GLY A 80 0.49 -8.91 -13.20
CA GLY A 80 0.16 -7.89 -12.22
C GLY A 80 -1.23 -7.27 -12.41
N ASN A 81 -1.99 -7.66 -13.44
CA ASN A 81 -3.36 -7.18 -13.59
C ASN A 81 -4.26 -7.93 -12.59
N ILE A 82 -4.77 -7.20 -11.58
CA ILE A 82 -5.67 -7.76 -10.58
C ILE A 82 -7.09 -7.27 -10.91
N PRO A 83 -8.05 -8.17 -11.18
CA PRO A 83 -9.46 -7.81 -11.30
C PRO A 83 -9.95 -7.12 -10.03
N HIS A 84 -10.71 -6.03 -10.16
CA HIS A 84 -11.23 -5.26 -9.02
C HIS A 84 -12.03 -6.12 -8.02
N GLN A 85 -12.71 -7.18 -8.49
CA GLN A 85 -13.43 -8.13 -7.63
C GLN A 85 -12.52 -8.95 -6.71
N GLN A 86 -11.23 -9.07 -7.03
CA GLN A 86 -10.22 -9.76 -6.23
C GLN A 86 -9.52 -8.82 -5.24
N PHE A 87 -9.85 -7.54 -5.25
CA PHE A 87 -9.29 -6.63 -4.27
C PHE A 87 -9.85 -7.00 -2.88
N PRO A 88 -9.03 -6.91 -1.83
CA PRO A 88 -9.49 -6.98 -0.44
C PRO A 88 -10.60 -5.95 -0.21
N GLU A 89 -11.60 -6.28 0.60
CA GLU A 89 -12.78 -5.42 0.84
C GLU A 89 -12.44 -3.94 1.11
N PRO A 90 -11.57 -3.59 2.08
CA PRO A 90 -11.28 -2.18 2.39
C PRO A 90 -10.56 -1.44 1.26
N LEU A 91 -9.89 -2.14 0.34
CA LEU A 91 -9.17 -1.53 -0.79
C LEU A 91 -10.05 -1.32 -2.03
N ARG A 92 -11.27 -1.86 -2.07
CA ARG A 92 -12.16 -1.71 -3.24
C ARG A 92 -12.70 -0.30 -3.41
N GLU A 93 -12.85 0.44 -2.32
CA GLU A 93 -13.41 1.80 -2.28
C GLU A 93 -12.32 2.89 -2.24
N VAL A 94 -11.05 2.47 -2.18
CA VAL A 94 -9.88 3.36 -2.10
C VAL A 94 -9.55 3.92 -3.48
N ALA A 95 -9.11 5.19 -3.52
CA ALA A 95 -8.64 5.83 -4.74
C ALA A 95 -7.38 5.15 -5.28
N ILE A 96 -7.38 4.84 -6.58
CA ILE A 96 -6.31 4.07 -7.23
C ILE A 96 -5.85 4.74 -8.54
N ALA A 97 -4.54 4.71 -8.78
CA ALA A 97 -3.90 4.98 -10.07
C ALA A 97 -3.02 3.78 -10.47
N VAL A 98 -2.91 3.51 -11.78
CA VAL A 98 -2.22 2.33 -12.35
C VAL A 98 -1.36 2.74 -13.54
#